data_AF-A0A0K0D746-F1
#
_entry.id   AF-A0A0K0D746-F1
#
_cell.length_a   1.000
_cell.length_b   1.000
_cell.length_c   1.000
_cell.angle_alpha   90.00
_cell.angle_beta   90.00
_cell.angle_gamma   90.00
#
_symmetry.space_group_name_H-M   'P 1'
#
loop_
_entity.id
_entity.type
_entity.pdbx_description
1 polymer ?
#
loop_
_entity_poly.entity_id
_entity_poly.type
_entity_poly.pdbx_seq_one_letter_code
_entity_poly.pdbx_strand_id
1 'polypeptide(L)'
;LIGSTAFSAEYLCYQCISLSDDQEDCDKSDLEKLKTFIKACPVLEEGSYKGSKAKGCRKIIQTVESKRSIIRECAYSGDVVDGQKKTGNWGINMYYYQCENTVKR
;
A
#
# COMPACT_ATOMS: atom_id res chain seq x y z
N LEU A 1 14.80 -33.15 2.37
CA LEU A 1 14.33 -32.36 3.54
C LEU A 1 15.21 -31.12 3.72
N ILE A 2 15.13 -30.09 2.87
CA ILE A 2 15.75 -28.77 3.12
C ILE A 2 15.06 -27.79 2.16
N GLY A 3 14.44 -26.68 2.52
CA GLY A 3 14.13 -26.07 3.80
C GLY A 3 13.17 -24.93 3.47
N SER A 4 12.00 -24.91 4.11
CA SER A 4 11.05 -23.82 3.97
C SER A 4 11.68 -22.57 4.58
N THR A 5 12.16 -21.65 3.73
CA THR A 5 12.49 -20.30 4.17
C THR A 5 11.20 -19.65 4.60
N ALA A 6 10.96 -19.62 5.91
CA ALA A 6 9.82 -18.94 6.48
C ALA A 6 9.92 -17.45 6.11
N PHE A 7 9.13 -17.05 5.12
CA PHE A 7 8.92 -15.66 4.71
C PHE A 7 8.20 -14.96 5.87
N SER A 8 8.96 -14.49 6.86
CA SER A 8 8.38 -13.68 7.93
C SER A 8 8.10 -12.29 7.37
N ALA A 9 6.94 -12.15 6.72
CA ALA A 9 6.38 -10.85 6.40
C ALA A 9 6.05 -10.16 7.73
N GLU A 10 6.80 -9.10 8.03
CA GLU A 10 6.65 -8.33 9.26
C GLU A 10 5.34 -7.52 9.28
N TYR A 11 4.82 -7.21 8.09
CA TYR A 11 3.60 -6.41 7.91
C TYR A 11 2.54 -7.16 7.11
N LEU A 12 1.29 -7.04 7.58
CA LEU A 12 0.07 -7.34 6.83
C LEU A 12 -0.59 -6.01 6.46
N CYS A 13 -0.78 -5.77 5.18
CA CYS A 13 -1.32 -4.51 4.67
C CYS A 13 -2.52 -4.76 3.78
N TYR A 14 -3.45 -3.80 3.75
CA TYR A 14 -4.43 -3.74 2.67
C TYR A 14 -3.69 -3.46 1.36
N GLN A 15 -3.92 -4.32 0.35
CA GLN A 15 -3.28 -4.25 -0.96
C GLN A 15 -4.37 -4.24 -2.04
N CYS A 16 -4.75 -3.04 -2.49
CA CYS A 16 -5.86 -2.81 -3.43
C CYS A 16 -5.78 -1.45 -4.14
N ILE A 17 -6.53 -1.30 -5.23
CA ILE A 17 -6.70 -0.05 -6.00
C ILE A 17 -8.19 0.17 -6.25
N SER A 18 -8.74 1.31 -5.80
CA SER A 18 -10.19 1.56 -5.85
C SER A 18 -10.79 1.74 -7.26
N LEU A 19 -9.95 1.82 -8.29
CA LEU A 19 -10.38 1.88 -9.69
C LEU A 19 -10.16 0.56 -10.43
N SER A 20 -9.63 -0.47 -9.77
CA SER A 20 -9.57 -1.81 -10.34
C SER A 20 -10.92 -2.50 -10.19
N ASP A 21 -11.23 -3.37 -11.15
CA ASP A 21 -12.46 -4.19 -11.13
C ASP A 21 -12.56 -4.98 -9.81
N ASP A 22 -13.77 -5.01 -9.24
CA ASP A 22 -14.11 -5.69 -7.99
C ASP A 22 -13.33 -5.21 -6.74
N GLN A 23 -12.76 -4.00 -6.76
CA GLN A 23 -12.01 -3.41 -5.65
C GLN A 23 -12.55 -2.05 -5.20
N GLU A 24 -13.81 -1.73 -5.47
CA GLU A 24 -14.39 -0.42 -5.14
C GLU A 24 -14.33 -0.14 -3.64
N ASP A 25 -14.48 -1.19 -2.81
CA ASP A 25 -14.42 -1.09 -1.36
C ASP A 25 -13.03 -0.67 -0.82
N CYS A 26 -11.99 -0.63 -1.67
CA CYS A 26 -10.67 -0.11 -1.31
C CYS A 26 -10.69 1.38 -0.91
N ASP A 27 -11.67 2.15 -1.42
CA ASP A 27 -11.84 3.56 -1.08
C ASP A 27 -12.50 3.79 0.29
N LYS A 28 -13.06 2.74 0.89
CA LYS A 28 -13.80 2.82 2.15
C LYS A 28 -12.84 2.93 3.32
N SER A 29 -13.40 3.35 4.45
CA SER A 29 -12.73 3.33 5.76
C SER A 29 -13.31 2.25 6.69
N ASP A 30 -14.29 1.48 6.22
CA ASP A 30 -14.88 0.35 6.93
C ASP A 30 -13.90 -0.82 6.95
N LEU A 31 -13.46 -1.20 8.15
CA LEU A 31 -12.47 -2.27 8.32
C LEU A 31 -13.00 -3.64 7.89
N GLU A 32 -14.31 -3.91 8.00
CA GLU A 32 -14.88 -5.19 7.59
C GLU A 32 -14.82 -5.37 6.08
N LYS A 33 -15.10 -4.30 5.34
CA LYS A 33 -14.98 -4.27 3.88
C LYS A 33 -13.53 -4.39 3.41
N LEU A 34 -12.61 -3.79 4.17
CA LEU A 34 -11.20 -3.81 3.82
C LEU A 34 -10.50 -5.15 4.11
N LYS A 35 -11.03 -5.98 5.02
CA LYS A 35 -10.42 -7.26 5.44
C LYS A 35 -10.02 -8.17 4.28
N THR A 36 -10.81 -8.19 3.21
CA THR A 36 -10.57 -9.00 2.01
C THR A 36 -9.28 -8.62 1.28
N PHE A 37 -8.79 -7.39 1.47
CA PHE A 37 -7.57 -6.88 0.84
C PHE A 37 -6.31 -7.10 1.69
N ILE A 38 -6.41 -7.72 2.88
CA ILE A 38 -5.24 -7.96 3.73
C ILE A 38 -4.34 -9.00 3.09
N LYS A 39 -3.10 -8.60 2.81
CA LYS A 39 -2.06 -9.47 2.25
C LYS A 39 -0.72 -9.22 2.96
N ALA A 40 0.08 -10.28 3.05
CA ALA A 40 1.44 -10.20 3.55
C ALA A 40 2.32 -9.34 2.63
N CYS A 41 3.19 -8.51 3.22
CA CYS A 41 4.16 -7.76 2.46
C CYS A 41 5.39 -8.61 2.12
N PRO A 42 5.66 -8.88 0.84
CA PRO A 42 6.80 -9.69 0.47
C PRO A 42 8.13 -8.93 0.63
N VAL A 43 9.25 -9.65 0.69
CA VAL A 43 10.56 -9.07 0.36
C VAL A 43 10.59 -8.85 -1.14
N LEU A 44 11.01 -7.66 -1.59
CA LEU A 44 11.05 -7.36 -3.02
C LEU A 44 12.18 -8.15 -3.71
N GLU A 45 11.88 -8.79 -4.83
CA GLU A 45 12.85 -9.59 -5.59
C GLU A 45 13.53 -8.78 -6.71
N GLU A 46 12.98 -7.61 -7.05
CA GLU A 46 13.40 -6.76 -8.17
C GLU A 46 13.19 -5.26 -7.88
N GLY A 47 13.65 -4.42 -8.81
CA GLY A 47 13.57 -2.96 -8.74
C GLY A 47 14.58 -2.30 -7.79
N SER A 48 14.46 -0.98 -7.62
CA SER A 48 15.40 -0.16 -6.84
C SER A 48 15.44 -0.49 -5.33
N TYR A 49 14.46 -1.25 -4.84
CA TYR A 49 14.35 -1.66 -3.43
C TYR A 49 14.48 -3.17 -3.25
N LYS A 50 15.07 -3.89 -4.23
CA LYS A 50 15.32 -5.33 -4.13
C LYS A 50 16.00 -5.73 -2.81
N GLY A 51 15.56 -6.84 -2.24
CA GLY A 51 16.02 -7.38 -0.96
C GLY A 51 15.47 -6.63 0.26
N SER A 52 14.72 -5.54 0.07
CA SER A 52 14.14 -4.78 1.17
C SER A 52 12.88 -5.45 1.70
N LYS A 53 12.76 -5.49 3.03
CA LYS A 53 11.50 -5.77 3.73
C LYS A 53 10.63 -4.52 3.72
N ALA A 54 9.31 -4.71 3.76
CA ALA A 54 8.39 -3.60 3.96
C ALA A 54 8.65 -2.97 5.34
N LYS A 55 8.53 -1.65 5.39
CA LYS A 55 8.69 -0.82 6.59
C LYS A 55 7.34 -0.33 7.15
N GLY A 56 6.23 -0.69 6.50
CA GLY A 56 4.87 -0.36 6.93
C GLY A 56 3.85 -0.48 5.79
N CYS A 57 2.62 -0.05 6.05
CA CYS A 57 1.56 0.05 5.04
C CYS A 57 1.30 1.50 4.66
N ARG A 58 1.02 1.71 3.38
CA ARG A 58 0.79 3.03 2.79
C ARG A 58 -0.58 3.09 2.14
N LYS A 59 -1.21 4.24 2.28
CA LYS A 59 -2.35 4.67 1.48
C LYS A 59 -1.93 5.87 0.64
N ILE A 60 -2.27 5.83 -0.64
CA ILE A 60 -2.03 6.90 -1.59
C ILE A 60 -3.39 7.36 -2.10
N ILE A 61 -3.68 8.64 -1.91
CA ILE A 61 -4.79 9.29 -2.59
C ILE A 61 -4.20 9.90 -3.85
N GLN A 62 -4.46 9.27 -5.00
CA GLN A 62 -3.97 9.73 -6.29
C GLN A 62 -5.11 10.40 -7.05
N THR A 63 -4.82 11.53 -7.67
CA THR A 63 -5.70 12.21 -8.63
C THR A 63 -4.92 12.40 -9.91
N VAL A 64 -5.41 11.83 -11.00
CA VAL A 64 -4.88 12.02 -12.35
C VAL A 64 -5.96 12.75 -13.14
N GLU A 65 -5.67 13.98 -13.54
CA GLU A 65 -6.66 14.90 -14.11
C GLU A 65 -7.86 15.09 -13.16
N SER A 66 -9.00 14.49 -13.48
CA SER A 66 -10.24 14.53 -12.68
C SER A 66 -10.58 13.19 -12.02
N LYS A 67 -9.80 12.13 -12.27
CA LYS A 67 -10.04 10.79 -11.71
C LYS A 67 -9.25 10.60 -10.43
N ARG A 68 -9.97 10.35 -9.33
CA ARG A 68 -9.40 10.05 -8.01
C ARG A 68 -9.39 8.54 -7.76
N SER A 69 -8.25 8.01 -7.33
CA SER A 69 -8.10 6.63 -6.87
C SER A 69 -7.50 6.59 -5.46
N ILE A 70 -7.87 5.53 -4.73
CA ILE A 70 -7.22 5.14 -3.49
C ILE A 70 -6.39 3.90 -3.79
N ILE A 71 -5.10 3.96 -3.50
CA ILE A 71 -4.18 2.84 -3.57
C ILE A 71 -3.75 2.51 -2.15
N ARG A 72 -3.83 1.24 -1.77
CA ARG A 72 -3.29 0.75 -0.50
C ARG A 72 -2.23 -0.29 -0.84
N GLU A 73 -1.03 -0.14 -0.26
CA GLU A 73 0.13 -0.96 -0.61
C GLU A 73 1.11 -1.12 0.56
N CYS A 74 2.08 -2.01 0.38
CA CYS A 74 3.24 -2.12 1.26
C CYS A 74 4.24 -0.99 0.97
N ALA A 75 4.79 -0.37 2.01
CA ALA A 75 5.80 0.67 1.87
C ALA A 75 7.21 0.11 2.05
N TYR A 76 8.04 0.27 1.03
CA TYR A 76 9.45 -0.16 1.05
C TYR A 76 10.44 1.01 1.11
N SER A 77 9.93 2.23 1.01
CA SER A 77 10.71 3.45 0.81
C SER A 77 10.06 4.66 1.47
N GLY A 78 10.83 5.73 1.67
CA GLY A 78 10.37 6.97 2.26
C GLY A 78 10.21 6.93 3.77
N ASP A 79 10.00 8.10 4.36
CA ASP A 79 9.74 8.28 5.78
C ASP A 79 8.29 7.91 6.13
N VAL A 80 8.04 7.74 7.44
CA VAL A 80 6.66 7.69 7.94
C VAL A 80 6.06 9.07 7.73
N VAL A 81 5.08 9.16 6.82
CA VAL A 81 4.47 10.42 6.40
C VAL A 81 2.98 10.39 6.61
N ASP A 82 2.41 11.53 6.98
CA ASP A 82 0.98 11.75 7.08
C ASP A 82 0.62 12.96 6.21
N GLY A 83 -0.16 12.72 5.15
CA GLY A 83 -0.58 13.76 4.21
C GLY A 83 0.53 14.36 3.34
N GLN A 84 1.66 13.68 3.14
CA GLN A 84 2.74 14.21 2.29
C GLN A 84 2.25 14.33 0.84
N LYS A 85 2.16 15.57 0.34
CA LYS A 85 1.83 15.84 -1.05
C LYS A 85 3.05 15.58 -1.95
N LYS A 86 2.82 14.83 -3.02
CA LYS A 86 3.74 14.66 -4.16
C LYS A 86 3.01 15.03 -5.43
N THR A 87 3.54 16.00 -6.15
CA THR A 87 3.00 16.42 -7.45
C THR A 87 3.86 15.82 -8.56
N GLY A 88 3.21 15.12 -9.49
CA GLY A 88 3.84 14.62 -10.70
C GLY A 88 3.75 15.63 -11.84
N ASN A 89 4.15 15.22 -13.04
CA ASN A 89 3.90 16.01 -14.26
C ASN A 89 2.43 15.88 -14.69
N TRP A 90 1.91 16.81 -15.51
CA TRP A 90 0.58 16.72 -16.14
C TRP A 90 -0.61 16.46 -15.18
N GLY A 91 -0.81 17.33 -14.19
CA GLY A 91 -2.05 17.31 -13.37
C GLY A 91 -2.16 16.14 -12.38
N ILE A 92 -1.09 15.38 -12.15
CA ILE A 92 -1.04 14.30 -11.17
C ILE A 92 -0.77 14.87 -9.78
N ASN A 93 -1.70 14.64 -8.85
CA ASN A 93 -1.51 14.93 -7.44
C ASN A 93 -1.64 13.65 -6.62
N MET A 94 -0.67 13.40 -5.75
CA MET A 94 -0.69 12.27 -4.84
C MET A 94 -0.51 12.74 -3.41
N TYR A 95 -1.28 12.17 -2.49
CA TYR A 95 -1.09 12.36 -1.05
C TYR A 95 -0.75 11.01 -0.43
N TYR A 96 0.39 10.96 0.24
CA TYR A 96 0.93 9.77 0.86
C TYR A 96 0.62 9.78 2.35
N TYR A 97 0.01 8.70 2.82
CA TYR A 97 -0.32 8.44 4.21
C TYR A 97 0.29 7.11 4.61
N GLN A 98 0.93 7.08 5.76
CA GLN A 98 1.49 5.89 6.38
C GLN A 98 0.70 5.63 7.67
N CYS A 99 0.41 4.36 7.98
CA CYS A 99 -0.28 3.94 9.21
C CYS A 99 -1.81 4.19 9.32
N GLU A 100 -2.49 4.71 8.29
CA GLU A 100 -3.96 4.73 8.29
C GLU A 100 -4.54 3.32 8.09
N ASN A 101 -5.37 2.87 9.04
CA ASN A 101 -6.06 1.57 9.01
C ASN A 101 -5.09 0.37 8.88
N THR A 102 -3.97 0.36 9.60
CA THR A 102 -3.05 -0.79 9.58
C THR A 102 -3.42 -1.81 10.64
N VAL A 103 -3.32 -3.09 10.30
CA VAL A 103 -3.41 -4.19 11.27
C VAL A 103 -2.07 -4.25 12.00
N LYS A 104 -2.01 -3.77 13.25
CA LYS A 104 -0.88 -4.12 14.14
C LYS A 104 -1.03 -5.58 14.52
N ARG A 105 0.05 -6.34 14.36
CA ARG A 105 0.13 -7.73 14.79
C ARG A 105 0.01 -7.84 16.31
#